data_AF-A0A966R9R9-F1
#
_entry.id   AF-A0A966R9R9-F1
#
_cell.length_a   1.000
_cell.length_b   1.000
_cell.length_c   1.000
_cell.angle_alpha   90.00
_cell.angle_beta   90.00
_cell.angle_gamma   90.00
#
_symmetry.space_group_name_H-M   'P 1'
#
loop_
_entity.id
_entity.type
_entity.pdbx_description
1 polymer ?
#
loop_
_entity_poly.entity_id
_entity_poly.type
_entity_poly.pdbx_seq_one_letter_code
_entity_poly.pdbx_strand_id
1 'polypeptide(L)'
;MDILCAEKPPWRYTQWVKSPPAVPPVSFQAWTTEPNQEVLALKESIGALDREHKWELAKKMVNPYELVYTQNDDRLPPALALKQPLSRSYFKMVEMMEVLGIFAQPTKLRSAHVAEGPGGFIQALVERAGEKGSQVLAATAMTLKPSTTHVPGWRKAAQFLQKNRQVTVHYGADGTGNIYVPANQESFIAACAPGVNLFTADGGFDFSVNYSQQEFKVFHLLLCSASIGLRVLRQGGSFVLKLFDLESPHTRTLVLLLGRHFTEWTLYKPAMTRPCNSERYFLGRGFRGTMNPIILEAQEKSAAGLYPVMDTATWTVTESAFLASHVETTTALQLHSIRQAIVFSQDPELWRRTWHRACIQKSYSWCEAFRIPAKPLAEFIKTP
;
A
#
# COMPACT_ATOMS: atom_id res chain seq x y z
N MET A 1 -21.23 -18.69 1.98
CA MET A 1 -21.75 -17.50 1.27
C MET A 1 -21.55 -16.21 2.09
N ASP A 2 -21.02 -16.29 3.33
CA ASP A 2 -21.24 -15.24 4.34
C ASP A 2 -20.11 -14.23 4.58
N ILE A 3 -18.83 -14.57 4.35
CA ILE A 3 -17.74 -13.74 4.90
C ILE A 3 -17.54 -12.41 4.13
N LEU A 4 -17.58 -12.41 2.79
CA LEU A 4 -17.38 -11.17 2.03
C LEU A 4 -18.65 -10.32 1.86
N CYS A 5 -19.85 -10.89 2.00
CA CYS A 5 -21.07 -10.08 2.15
C CYS A 5 -21.12 -9.39 3.52
N ALA A 6 -20.55 -10.02 4.56
CA ALA A 6 -20.37 -9.41 5.89
C ALA A 6 -19.12 -8.53 6.01
N GLU A 7 -18.22 -8.52 5.01
CA GLU A 7 -16.99 -7.73 5.07
C GLU A 7 -17.34 -6.25 5.14
N LYS A 8 -17.03 -5.69 6.31
CA LYS A 8 -17.26 -4.30 6.69
C LYS A 8 -16.33 -3.38 5.90
N PRO A 9 -16.79 -2.17 5.50
CA PRO A 9 -15.93 -1.20 4.83
C PRO A 9 -14.66 -0.89 5.65
N PRO A 10 -13.44 -1.13 5.12
CA PRO A 10 -12.22 -1.04 5.91
C PRO A 10 -12.00 0.35 6.53
N TRP A 11 -12.39 1.41 5.82
CA TRP A 11 -12.23 2.80 6.27
C TRP A 11 -13.09 3.18 7.48
N ARG A 12 -14.10 2.38 7.85
CA ARG A 12 -15.00 2.68 8.98
C ARG A 12 -14.57 2.07 10.31
N TYR A 13 -13.65 1.11 10.31
CA TYR A 13 -13.31 0.29 11.49
C TYR A 13 -11.80 0.29 11.78
N THR A 14 -11.09 1.35 11.39
CA THR A 14 -9.65 1.46 11.60
C THR A 14 -9.32 1.59 13.08
N GLN A 15 -8.59 0.60 13.62
CA GLN A 15 -8.04 0.67 14.96
C GLN A 15 -6.64 1.30 14.92
N TRP A 16 -6.41 2.30 15.77
CA TRP A 16 -5.13 2.99 15.92
C TRP A 16 -4.40 2.51 17.17
N VAL A 17 -3.11 2.25 17.05
CA VAL A 17 -2.21 1.82 18.13
C VAL A 17 -1.35 2.99 18.56
N LYS A 18 -1.25 3.20 19.88
CA LYS A 18 -0.35 4.19 20.49
C LYS A 18 0.83 3.48 21.13
N SER A 19 1.99 3.62 20.51
CA SER A 19 3.25 3.05 20.99
C SER A 19 4.02 4.04 21.87
N PRO A 20 4.70 3.59 22.95
CA PRO A 20 5.66 4.44 23.64
C PRO A 20 6.78 4.88 22.68
N PRO A 21 7.35 6.07 22.87
CA PRO A 21 8.41 6.60 22.00
C PRO A 21 9.77 5.92 22.22
N ALA A 22 9.97 5.29 23.38
CA ALA A 22 11.21 4.58 23.69
C ALA A 22 11.39 3.37 22.77
N VAL A 23 12.59 3.23 22.21
CA VAL A 23 12.98 2.06 21.41
C VAL A 23 13.65 1.04 22.33
N PRO A 24 13.08 -0.16 22.51
CA PRO A 24 13.73 -1.23 23.27
C PRO A 24 15.01 -1.72 22.57
N PRO A 25 15.88 -2.49 23.26
CA PRO A 25 17.03 -3.12 22.63
C PRO A 25 16.64 -3.94 21.39
N VAL A 26 17.39 -3.74 20.30
CA VAL A 26 17.20 -4.45 19.04
C VAL A 26 18.45 -5.29 18.78
N SER A 27 18.24 -6.58 18.50
CA SER A 27 19.29 -7.48 18.03
C SER A 27 19.26 -7.62 16.50
N PHE A 28 20.34 -8.11 15.90
CA PHE A 28 20.42 -8.32 14.46
C PHE A 28 20.78 -9.76 14.16
N GLN A 29 19.95 -10.43 13.36
CA GLN A 29 20.02 -11.87 13.12
C GLN A 29 19.81 -12.19 11.63
N ALA A 30 20.18 -13.40 11.20
CA ALA A 30 19.86 -13.86 9.85
C ALA A 30 18.34 -13.93 9.64
N TRP A 31 17.89 -13.81 8.40
CA TRP A 31 16.46 -13.80 8.08
C TRP A 31 15.76 -15.10 8.51
N THR A 32 14.68 -14.96 9.27
CA THR A 32 13.77 -16.05 9.58
C THR A 32 12.33 -15.68 9.21
N THR A 33 11.58 -16.67 8.73
CA THR A 33 10.14 -16.59 8.48
C THR A 33 9.53 -17.93 8.90
N GLU A 34 8.40 -17.88 9.59
CA GLU A 34 7.57 -19.04 9.90
C GLU A 34 6.29 -18.94 9.07
N PRO A 35 6.29 -19.46 7.83
CA PRO A 35 5.17 -19.26 6.92
C PRO A 35 3.97 -20.11 7.33
N ASN A 36 2.78 -19.56 7.16
CA ASN A 36 1.56 -20.33 7.32
C ASN A 36 1.47 -21.40 6.20
N GLN A 37 1.54 -22.68 6.58
CA GLN A 37 1.60 -23.80 5.65
C GLN A 37 0.36 -23.90 4.74
N GLU A 38 -0.81 -23.52 5.25
CA GLU A 38 -2.05 -23.49 4.48
C GLU A 38 -2.03 -22.38 3.42
N VAL A 39 -1.53 -21.20 3.78
CA VAL A 39 -1.35 -20.08 2.83
C VAL A 39 -0.34 -20.45 1.77
N LEU A 40 0.77 -21.10 2.16
CA LEU A 40 1.81 -21.54 1.23
C LEU A 40 1.24 -22.55 0.22
N ALA A 41 0.54 -23.58 0.68
CA ALA A 41 -0.08 -24.58 -0.18
C ALA A 41 -1.08 -23.96 -1.17
N LEU A 42 -1.90 -22.99 -0.73
CA LEU A 42 -2.79 -22.26 -1.63
C LEU A 42 -2.03 -21.35 -2.61
N LYS A 43 -0.96 -20.67 -2.17
CA LYS A 43 -0.10 -19.86 -3.05
C LYS A 43 0.56 -20.73 -4.14
N GLU A 44 0.89 -21.98 -3.86
CA GLU A 44 1.39 -22.92 -4.87
C GLU A 44 0.33 -23.28 -5.91
N SER A 45 -0.94 -23.46 -5.48
CA SER A 45 -2.06 -23.76 -6.39
C SER A 45 -2.34 -22.64 -7.41
N ILE A 46 -2.00 -21.39 -7.07
CA ILE A 46 -2.12 -20.23 -7.97
C ILE A 46 -1.25 -20.42 -9.22
N GLY A 47 -0.08 -21.02 -9.08
CA GLY A 47 0.84 -21.23 -10.21
C GLY A 47 0.24 -22.07 -11.34
N ALA A 48 -0.66 -23.02 -11.03
CA ALA A 48 -1.39 -23.77 -12.05
C ALA A 48 -2.41 -22.87 -12.79
N LEU A 49 -3.18 -22.06 -12.06
CA LEU A 49 -4.14 -21.12 -12.65
C LEU A 49 -3.46 -20.01 -13.47
N ASP A 50 -2.26 -19.58 -13.09
CA ASP A 50 -1.47 -18.61 -13.85
C ASP A 50 -1.01 -19.20 -15.19
N ARG A 51 -0.53 -20.45 -15.21
CA ARG A 51 -0.16 -21.16 -16.45
C ARG A 51 -1.35 -21.35 -17.40
N GLU A 52 -2.55 -21.48 -16.84
CA GLU A 52 -3.80 -21.58 -17.61
C GLU A 52 -4.44 -20.21 -17.92
N HIS A 53 -3.78 -19.09 -17.58
CA HIS A 53 -4.27 -17.72 -17.77
C HIS A 53 -5.63 -17.41 -17.09
N LYS A 54 -5.98 -18.19 -16.07
CA LYS A 54 -7.25 -18.05 -15.31
C LYS A 54 -7.12 -17.13 -14.10
N TRP A 55 -5.94 -17.07 -13.49
CA TRP A 55 -5.73 -16.36 -12.22
C TRP A 55 -6.01 -14.86 -12.30
N GLU A 56 -5.65 -14.21 -13.41
CA GLU A 56 -5.89 -12.78 -13.60
C GLU A 56 -7.36 -12.38 -13.50
N LEU A 57 -8.28 -13.19 -14.04
CA LEU A 57 -9.71 -12.93 -13.91
C LEU A 57 -10.20 -13.32 -12.51
N ALA A 58 -9.76 -14.47 -12.01
CA ALA A 58 -10.18 -15.02 -10.73
C ALA A 58 -9.92 -14.05 -9.56
N LYS A 59 -8.72 -13.47 -9.48
CA LYS A 59 -8.37 -12.51 -8.42
C LYS A 59 -9.09 -11.17 -8.51
N LYS A 60 -9.64 -10.83 -9.68
CA LYS A 60 -10.50 -9.65 -9.88
C LYS A 60 -11.91 -9.93 -9.37
N MET A 61 -12.47 -11.10 -9.70
CA MET A 61 -13.84 -11.50 -9.33
C MET A 61 -14.06 -11.56 -7.81
N VAL A 62 -13.05 -11.97 -7.03
CA VAL A 62 -13.18 -12.07 -5.57
C VAL A 62 -13.01 -10.76 -4.82
N ASN A 63 -12.62 -9.67 -5.48
CA ASN A 63 -12.52 -8.38 -4.83
C ASN A 63 -13.89 -7.68 -4.86
N PRO A 64 -14.54 -7.44 -3.71
CA PRO A 64 -15.88 -6.82 -3.69
C PRO A 64 -15.91 -5.39 -4.23
N TYR A 65 -14.76 -4.74 -4.32
CA TYR A 65 -14.60 -3.35 -4.78
C TYR A 65 -13.95 -3.25 -6.17
N GLU A 66 -13.81 -4.37 -6.90
CA GLU A 66 -13.10 -4.38 -8.19
C GLU A 66 -13.71 -3.41 -9.20
N LEU A 67 -15.05 -3.32 -9.24
CA LEU A 67 -15.77 -2.54 -10.24
C LEU A 67 -15.66 -1.02 -10.02
N VAL A 68 -15.09 -0.53 -8.92
CA VAL A 68 -14.69 0.88 -8.83
C VAL A 68 -13.77 1.22 -10.00
N TYR A 69 -12.79 0.37 -10.25
CA TYR A 69 -11.86 0.52 -11.37
C TYR A 69 -11.24 -0.83 -11.79
N THR A 70 -11.84 -1.43 -12.81
CA THR A 70 -11.31 -2.61 -13.50
C THR A 70 -10.45 -2.15 -14.68
N GLN A 71 -9.14 -2.44 -14.65
CA GLN A 71 -8.24 -2.13 -15.76
C GLN A 71 -8.59 -2.97 -17.00
N ASN A 72 -9.35 -2.38 -17.94
CA ASN A 72 -9.70 -2.88 -19.27
C ASN A 72 -9.67 -4.40 -19.41
N ASP A 73 -10.64 -5.07 -18.77
CA ASP A 73 -10.84 -6.50 -18.88
C ASP A 73 -12.26 -6.75 -19.38
N ASP A 74 -12.39 -7.06 -20.66
CA ASP A 74 -13.69 -7.19 -21.34
C ASP A 74 -14.53 -8.37 -20.82
N ARG A 75 -13.93 -9.23 -19.99
CA ARG A 75 -14.62 -10.34 -19.31
C ARG A 75 -15.43 -9.87 -18.10
N LEU A 76 -15.16 -8.66 -17.60
CA LEU A 76 -15.84 -8.04 -16.47
C LEU A 76 -16.66 -6.81 -16.92
N PRO A 77 -17.67 -6.42 -16.14
CA PRO A 77 -18.37 -5.15 -16.34
C PRO A 77 -17.41 -3.96 -16.36
N PRO A 78 -17.75 -2.88 -17.10
CA PRO A 78 -16.91 -1.69 -17.14
C PRO A 78 -16.81 -1.04 -15.76
N ALA A 79 -15.74 -0.27 -15.55
CA ALA A 79 -15.56 0.49 -14.32
C ALA A 79 -16.74 1.44 -14.05
N LEU A 80 -17.16 1.51 -12.78
CA LEU A 80 -18.16 2.43 -12.26
C LEU A 80 -17.61 3.86 -12.24
N ALA A 81 -16.37 4.04 -11.76
CA ALA A 81 -15.78 5.36 -11.64
C ALA A 81 -15.54 5.98 -13.03
N LEU A 82 -15.95 7.23 -13.19
CA LEU A 82 -15.64 8.04 -14.37
C LEU A 82 -14.16 8.46 -14.39
N LYS A 83 -13.50 8.43 -13.24
CA LYS A 83 -12.09 8.77 -13.10
C LYS A 83 -11.21 7.76 -13.84
N GLN A 84 -10.39 8.27 -14.74
CA GLN A 84 -9.28 7.54 -15.38
C GLN A 84 -7.94 8.00 -14.79
N PRO A 85 -7.42 7.32 -13.76
CA PRO A 85 -6.16 7.71 -13.12
C PRO A 85 -4.93 7.14 -13.85
N LEU A 86 -3.75 7.63 -13.47
CA LEU A 86 -2.46 7.10 -13.94
C LEU A 86 -2.27 5.62 -13.58
N SER A 87 -2.84 5.20 -12.45
CA SER A 87 -2.83 3.82 -11.96
C SER A 87 -3.95 3.61 -10.93
N ARG A 88 -4.31 2.34 -10.69
CA ARG A 88 -5.28 1.94 -9.66
C ARG A 88 -4.90 2.40 -8.24
N SER A 89 -3.61 2.63 -7.99
CA SER A 89 -3.11 3.11 -6.70
C SER A 89 -3.71 4.49 -6.32
N TYR A 90 -4.19 5.28 -7.29
CA TYR A 90 -4.98 6.49 -7.04
C TYR A 90 -6.10 6.27 -6.02
N PHE A 91 -6.93 5.23 -6.22
CA PHE A 91 -8.10 5.00 -5.35
C PHE A 91 -7.68 4.53 -3.95
N LYS A 92 -6.58 3.78 -3.83
CA LYS A 92 -6.01 3.42 -2.53
C LYS A 92 -5.58 4.66 -1.76
N MET A 93 -4.94 5.62 -2.43
CA MET A 93 -4.52 6.87 -1.80
C MET A 93 -5.70 7.73 -1.39
N VAL A 94 -6.75 7.84 -2.21
CA VAL A 94 -7.99 8.55 -1.84
C VAL A 94 -8.54 8.04 -0.51
N GLU A 95 -8.59 6.73 -0.35
CA GLU A 95 -9.06 6.08 0.88
C GLU A 95 -8.11 6.33 2.06
N MET A 96 -6.80 6.11 1.88
CA MET A 96 -5.82 6.29 2.95
C MET A 96 -5.70 7.75 3.43
N MET A 97 -5.88 8.75 2.56
CA MET A 97 -5.88 10.16 2.95
C MET A 97 -7.05 10.51 3.88
N GLU A 98 -8.21 9.91 3.65
CA GLU A 98 -9.38 10.09 4.52
C GLU A 98 -9.14 9.41 5.87
N VAL A 99 -8.61 8.18 5.89
CA VAL A 99 -8.25 7.46 7.12
C VAL A 99 -7.21 8.22 7.94
N LEU A 100 -6.19 8.79 7.29
CA LEU A 100 -5.17 9.62 7.92
C LEU A 100 -5.70 11.00 8.37
N GLY A 101 -6.84 11.45 7.83
CA GLY A 101 -7.38 12.78 8.08
C GLY A 101 -6.54 13.91 7.46
N ILE A 102 -5.84 13.66 6.34
CA ILE A 102 -4.91 14.64 5.71
C ILE A 102 -5.60 15.97 5.40
N PHE A 103 -6.88 15.91 5.00
CA PHE A 103 -7.70 17.07 4.66
C PHE A 103 -8.90 17.24 5.60
N ALA A 104 -8.75 16.87 6.88
CA ALA A 104 -9.78 17.11 7.88
C ALA A 104 -10.11 18.60 8.03
N GLN A 105 -9.14 19.47 7.72
CA GLN A 105 -9.30 20.91 7.55
C GLN A 105 -8.50 21.38 6.32
N PRO A 106 -8.91 22.46 5.64
CA PRO A 106 -8.13 23.05 4.56
C PRO A 106 -6.69 23.36 5.00
N THR A 107 -5.72 22.95 4.20
CA THR A 107 -4.31 23.07 4.56
C THR A 107 -3.41 23.31 3.35
N LYS A 108 -2.19 23.80 3.61
CA LYS A 108 -1.11 23.86 2.64
C LYS A 108 -0.07 22.82 3.03
N LEU A 109 0.28 21.92 2.11
CA LEU A 109 1.16 20.80 2.42
C LEU A 109 2.27 20.61 1.40
N ARG A 110 3.40 20.11 1.89
CA ARG A 110 4.50 19.57 1.09
C ARG A 110 4.49 18.05 1.24
N SER A 111 4.91 17.35 0.21
CA SER A 111 4.87 15.88 0.16
C SER A 111 6.10 15.29 -0.53
N ALA A 112 6.47 14.09 -0.12
CA ALA A 112 7.56 13.32 -0.72
C ALA A 112 7.07 11.89 -1.04
N HIS A 113 7.49 11.39 -2.20
CA HIS A 113 6.97 10.14 -2.79
C HIS A 113 8.12 9.29 -3.31
N VAL A 114 8.26 8.05 -2.85
CA VAL A 114 9.33 7.15 -3.31
C VAL A 114 8.80 5.82 -3.86
N ALA A 115 9.40 5.36 -4.95
CA ALA A 115 9.04 4.10 -5.62
C ALA A 115 7.56 4.04 -6.07
N GLU A 116 6.99 5.16 -6.50
CA GLU A 116 5.55 5.28 -6.83
C GLU A 116 5.26 5.47 -8.32
N GLY A 117 6.23 5.26 -9.22
CA GLY A 117 5.98 5.33 -10.66
C GLY A 117 4.79 4.44 -11.04
N PRO A 118 3.76 4.93 -11.76
CA PRO A 118 3.69 6.19 -12.53
C PRO A 118 3.11 7.42 -11.79
N GLY A 119 2.79 7.34 -10.50
CA GLY A 119 2.37 8.50 -9.70
C GLY A 119 0.89 8.58 -9.32
N GLY A 120 0.17 7.45 -9.26
CA GLY A 120 -1.25 7.45 -8.89
C GLY A 120 -1.54 8.08 -7.52
N PHE A 121 -0.66 7.88 -6.54
CA PHE A 121 -0.76 8.52 -5.21
C PHE A 121 -0.62 10.04 -5.30
N ILE A 122 0.37 10.53 -6.03
CA ILE A 122 0.61 11.97 -6.24
C ILE A 122 -0.58 12.62 -6.95
N GLN A 123 -1.12 11.94 -7.97
CA GLN A 123 -2.32 12.41 -8.65
C GLN A 123 -3.50 12.55 -7.69
N ALA A 124 -3.75 11.52 -6.88
CA ALA A 124 -4.81 11.56 -5.88
C ALA A 124 -4.61 12.71 -4.89
N LEU A 125 -3.38 12.90 -4.39
CA LEU A 125 -3.07 13.98 -3.46
C LEU A 125 -3.39 15.37 -4.04
N VAL A 126 -2.92 15.65 -5.26
CA VAL A 126 -3.11 16.95 -5.89
C VAL A 126 -4.58 17.25 -6.17
N GLU A 127 -5.31 16.29 -6.72
CA GLU A 127 -6.72 16.48 -7.07
C GLU A 127 -7.60 16.59 -5.81
N ARG A 128 -7.39 15.70 -4.82
CA ARG A 128 -8.14 15.73 -3.56
C ARG A 128 -7.83 16.97 -2.72
N ALA A 129 -6.61 17.50 -2.79
CA ALA A 129 -6.30 18.78 -2.15
C ALA A 129 -7.21 19.88 -2.71
N GLY A 130 -7.29 20.03 -4.04
CA GLY A 130 -8.12 21.04 -4.70
C GLY A 130 -9.60 20.92 -4.34
N GLU A 131 -10.14 19.70 -4.35
CA GLU A 131 -11.54 19.41 -3.98
C GLU A 131 -11.86 19.74 -2.51
N LYS A 132 -10.85 19.68 -1.63
CA LYS A 132 -10.97 19.97 -0.19
C LYS A 132 -10.53 21.40 0.16
N GLY A 133 -10.35 22.29 -0.83
CA GLY A 133 -9.88 23.67 -0.61
C GLY A 133 -8.46 23.77 -0.04
N SER A 134 -7.68 22.69 -0.15
CA SER A 134 -6.28 22.59 0.26
C SER A 134 -5.35 22.81 -0.93
N GLN A 135 -4.06 23.00 -0.65
CA GLN A 135 -3.05 23.24 -1.66
C GLN A 135 -1.81 22.37 -1.44
N VAL A 136 -1.37 21.68 -2.49
CA VAL A 136 -0.04 21.06 -2.52
C VAL A 136 0.98 22.13 -2.94
N LEU A 137 1.85 22.53 -2.03
CA LEU A 137 2.90 23.51 -2.29
C LEU A 137 4.08 22.92 -3.07
N ALA A 138 4.45 21.68 -2.73
CA ALA A 138 5.50 20.94 -3.39
C ALA A 138 5.27 19.43 -3.22
N ALA A 139 5.45 18.67 -4.28
CA ALA A 139 5.45 17.21 -4.27
C ALA A 139 6.74 16.73 -4.93
N THR A 140 7.72 16.25 -4.15
CA THR A 140 8.98 15.73 -4.68
C THR A 140 8.88 14.22 -4.81
N ALA A 141 9.20 13.67 -5.99
CA ALA A 141 9.00 12.27 -6.29
C ALA A 141 10.24 11.61 -6.86
N MET A 142 10.57 10.40 -6.40
CA MET A 142 11.68 9.61 -6.90
C MET A 142 11.23 8.18 -7.17
N THR A 143 11.55 7.66 -8.35
CA THR A 143 11.29 6.27 -8.70
C THR A 143 12.41 5.77 -9.61
N LEU A 144 12.63 4.46 -9.61
CA LEU A 144 13.63 3.84 -10.48
C LEU A 144 13.36 4.22 -11.94
N LYS A 145 14.41 4.68 -12.64
CA LYS A 145 14.33 4.94 -14.07
C LYS A 145 14.10 3.62 -14.81
N PRO A 146 13.10 3.54 -15.71
CA PRO A 146 12.80 2.27 -16.39
C PRO A 146 14.00 1.77 -17.19
N SER A 147 14.48 0.57 -16.86
CA SER A 147 15.42 -0.18 -17.69
C SER A 147 14.70 -1.06 -18.72
N THR A 148 13.42 -1.38 -18.46
CA THR A 148 12.55 -2.21 -19.31
C THR A 148 11.12 -1.64 -19.34
N THR A 149 10.26 -2.17 -20.21
CA THR A 149 8.83 -1.79 -20.30
C THR A 149 8.01 -2.20 -19.07
N HIS A 150 8.48 -3.17 -18.29
CA HIS A 150 7.79 -3.67 -17.10
C HIS A 150 7.99 -2.78 -15.87
N VAL A 151 9.06 -1.97 -15.84
CA VAL A 151 9.31 -1.02 -14.75
C VAL A 151 8.55 0.27 -15.05
N PRO A 152 7.51 0.62 -14.26
CA PRO A 152 6.76 1.83 -14.50
C PRO A 152 7.58 3.06 -14.12
N GLY A 153 7.79 3.95 -15.08
CA GLY A 153 8.35 5.28 -14.85
C GLY A 153 7.29 6.38 -15.02
N TRP A 154 7.76 7.61 -15.21
CA TRP A 154 6.91 8.79 -15.33
C TRP A 154 6.32 9.03 -16.73
N ARG A 155 6.58 8.14 -17.70
CA ARG A 155 6.13 8.33 -19.10
C ARG A 155 4.61 8.50 -19.21
N LYS A 156 3.84 7.70 -18.47
CA LYS A 156 2.36 7.83 -18.42
C LYS A 156 1.90 9.12 -17.75
N ALA A 157 2.75 9.74 -16.92
CA ALA A 157 2.44 10.94 -16.16
C ALA A 157 2.84 12.25 -16.85
N ALA A 158 3.37 12.23 -18.08
CA ALA A 158 3.91 13.42 -18.73
C ALA A 158 2.93 14.61 -18.76
N GLN A 159 1.67 14.37 -19.16
CA GLN A 159 0.62 15.40 -19.17
C GLN A 159 0.28 15.88 -17.75
N PHE A 160 0.20 14.95 -16.79
CA PHE A 160 -0.06 15.28 -15.38
C PHE A 160 1.05 16.17 -14.81
N LEU A 161 2.33 15.86 -15.07
CA LEU A 161 3.49 16.63 -14.62
C LEU A 161 3.58 18.01 -15.29
N GLN A 162 3.23 18.11 -16.59
CA GLN A 162 3.16 19.40 -17.27
C GLN A 162 2.10 20.32 -16.65
N LYS A 163 0.92 19.77 -16.34
CA LYS A 163 -0.19 20.54 -15.74
C LYS A 163 0.08 20.90 -14.27
N ASN A 164 0.82 20.08 -13.54
CA ASN A 164 1.04 20.23 -12.10
C ASN A 164 2.51 20.51 -11.80
N ARG A 165 2.95 21.75 -12.07
CA ARG A 165 4.35 22.19 -11.92
C ARG A 165 4.88 22.14 -10.49
N GLN A 166 4.00 22.05 -9.49
CA GLN A 166 4.37 21.80 -8.10
C GLN A 166 4.88 20.37 -7.86
N VAL A 167 4.67 19.45 -8.79
CA VAL A 167 5.19 18.07 -8.74
C VAL A 167 6.54 18.02 -9.46
N THR A 168 7.60 17.70 -8.73
CA THR A 168 8.97 17.63 -9.23
C THR A 168 9.50 16.20 -9.15
N VAL A 169 10.01 15.68 -10.27
CA VAL A 169 10.68 14.38 -10.32
C VAL A 169 12.17 14.54 -10.06
N HIS A 170 12.71 13.71 -9.18
CA HIS A 170 14.10 13.67 -8.76
C HIS A 170 14.67 12.26 -8.98
N TYR A 171 15.85 12.15 -9.58
CA TYR A 171 16.47 10.86 -9.93
C TYR A 171 17.72 10.52 -9.11
N GLY A 172 17.94 11.22 -7.99
CA GLY A 172 19.12 11.02 -7.16
C GLY A 172 20.38 11.64 -7.78
N ALA A 173 21.50 11.52 -7.07
CA ALA A 173 22.79 12.05 -7.47
C ALA A 173 23.34 11.35 -8.74
N ASP A 174 23.03 10.07 -8.93
CA ASP A 174 23.50 9.28 -10.08
C ASP A 174 22.51 9.25 -11.26
N GLY A 175 21.33 9.86 -11.12
CA GLY A 175 20.30 9.92 -12.16
C GLY A 175 19.53 8.62 -12.41
N THR A 176 19.67 7.58 -11.57
CA THR A 176 18.99 6.28 -11.71
C THR A 176 17.66 6.22 -10.99
N GLY A 177 17.47 7.03 -9.94
CA GLY A 177 16.34 6.93 -9.01
C GLY A 177 16.36 5.66 -8.15
N ASN A 178 17.48 4.95 -8.10
CA ASN A 178 17.64 3.77 -7.25
C ASN A 178 17.80 4.19 -5.78
N ILE A 179 16.79 3.87 -4.98
CA ILE A 179 16.77 4.24 -3.56
C ILE A 179 17.69 3.36 -2.70
N TYR A 180 18.34 2.33 -3.25
CA TYR A 180 19.36 1.56 -2.53
C TYR A 180 20.70 2.29 -2.47
N VAL A 181 20.90 3.31 -3.31
CA VAL A 181 22.16 4.08 -3.36
C VAL A 181 22.08 5.21 -2.32
N PRO A 182 22.92 5.23 -1.28
CA PRO A 182 22.85 6.26 -0.23
C PRO A 182 22.96 7.69 -0.77
N ALA A 183 23.82 7.93 -1.77
CA ALA A 183 23.95 9.25 -2.40
C ALA A 183 22.65 9.74 -3.07
N ASN A 184 21.83 8.83 -3.61
CA ASN A 184 20.51 9.16 -4.15
C ASN A 184 19.52 9.51 -3.03
N GLN A 185 19.59 8.80 -1.90
CA GLN A 185 18.79 9.10 -0.72
C GLN A 185 19.12 10.51 -0.21
N GLU A 186 20.40 10.83 0.00
CA GLU A 186 20.84 12.16 0.47
C GLU A 186 20.40 13.29 -0.45
N SER A 187 20.61 13.12 -1.76
CA SER A 187 20.22 14.10 -2.77
C SER A 187 18.70 14.34 -2.77
N PHE A 188 17.89 13.28 -2.64
CA PHE A 188 16.44 13.40 -2.54
C PHE A 188 16.00 14.06 -1.22
N ILE A 189 16.61 13.71 -0.09
CA ILE A 189 16.31 14.28 1.22
C ILE A 189 16.58 15.79 1.22
N ALA A 190 17.70 16.22 0.63
CA ALA A 190 18.02 17.63 0.45
C ALA A 190 16.96 18.37 -0.39
N ALA A 191 16.48 17.75 -1.47
CA ALA A 191 15.42 18.31 -2.32
C ALA A 191 14.05 18.43 -1.61
N CYS A 192 13.87 17.77 -0.45
CA CYS A 192 12.66 17.84 0.35
C CYS A 192 12.71 18.90 1.47
N ALA A 193 13.81 19.65 1.65
CA ALA A 193 13.92 20.69 2.68
C ALA A 193 12.84 21.80 2.55
N PRO A 194 12.31 22.38 3.64
CA PRO A 194 12.67 22.15 5.05
C PRO A 194 11.97 20.94 5.70
N GLY A 195 11.34 20.07 4.91
CA GLY A 195 10.59 18.92 5.37
C GLY A 195 9.18 18.87 4.77
N VAL A 196 8.54 17.71 4.87
CA VAL A 196 7.23 17.43 4.26
C VAL A 196 6.17 17.07 5.30
N ASN A 197 4.91 17.35 4.98
CA ASN A 197 3.75 16.99 5.78
C ASN A 197 3.35 15.53 5.59
N LEU A 198 3.58 14.99 4.40
CA LEU A 198 3.19 13.65 4.00
C LEU A 198 4.34 12.98 3.26
N PHE A 199 4.72 11.80 3.72
CA PHE A 199 5.60 10.91 2.98
C PHE A 199 4.83 9.65 2.58
N THR A 200 5.02 9.21 1.34
CA THR A 200 4.44 7.95 0.85
C THR A 200 5.47 7.11 0.10
N ALA A 201 5.35 5.80 0.25
CA ALA A 201 6.12 4.81 -0.50
C ALA A 201 5.23 3.62 -0.92
N ASP A 202 5.07 3.41 -2.24
CA ASP A 202 4.26 2.34 -2.85
C ASP A 202 5.13 1.31 -3.61
N GLY A 203 6.37 1.14 -3.15
CA GLY A 203 7.37 0.26 -3.78
C GLY A 203 7.00 -1.23 -3.71
N GLY A 204 7.38 -1.96 -4.75
CA GLY A 204 7.25 -3.42 -4.83
C GLY A 204 7.89 -3.98 -6.10
N PHE A 205 8.10 -5.28 -6.12
CA PHE A 205 8.63 -6.01 -7.27
C PHE A 205 7.57 -6.96 -7.84
N ASP A 206 7.79 -7.44 -9.07
CA ASP A 206 7.00 -8.53 -9.62
C ASP A 206 7.45 -9.86 -8.98
N PHE A 207 6.55 -10.46 -8.21
CA PHE A 207 6.78 -11.71 -7.47
C PHE A 207 5.97 -12.88 -8.02
N SER A 208 5.42 -12.76 -9.24
CA SER A 208 4.59 -13.79 -9.90
C SER A 208 5.21 -15.18 -9.93
N VAL A 209 6.54 -15.28 -9.85
CA VAL A 209 7.26 -16.57 -9.87
C VAL A 209 7.44 -17.17 -8.46
N ASN A 210 7.58 -16.36 -7.41
CA ASN A 210 7.85 -16.86 -6.06
C ASN A 210 7.31 -15.91 -4.98
N TYR A 211 6.04 -16.10 -4.62
CA TYR A 211 5.36 -15.34 -3.58
C TYR A 211 5.88 -15.62 -2.16
N SER A 212 6.50 -16.77 -1.88
CA SER A 212 6.96 -17.12 -0.53
C SER A 212 8.20 -16.35 -0.11
N GLN A 213 9.02 -15.90 -1.07
CA GLN A 213 10.19 -15.05 -0.80
C GLN A 213 9.88 -13.54 -0.85
N GLN A 214 8.62 -13.15 -1.04
CA GLN A 214 8.24 -11.75 -1.21
C GLN A 214 8.66 -10.91 0.00
N GLU A 215 8.33 -11.35 1.21
CA GLU A 215 8.61 -10.61 2.46
C GLU A 215 10.10 -10.30 2.61
N PHE A 216 10.95 -11.32 2.45
CA PHE A 216 12.41 -11.18 2.50
C PHE A 216 12.94 -10.21 1.43
N LYS A 217 12.54 -10.41 0.18
CA LYS A 217 13.07 -9.64 -0.96
C LYS A 217 12.69 -8.17 -0.93
N VAL A 218 11.53 -7.82 -0.38
CA VAL A 218 11.13 -6.41 -0.22
C VAL A 218 11.76 -5.75 1.00
N PHE A 219 12.26 -6.50 1.98
CA PHE A 219 12.56 -5.93 3.29
C PHE A 219 13.60 -4.79 3.23
N HIS A 220 14.65 -4.94 2.42
CA HIS A 220 15.63 -3.87 2.21
C HIS A 220 15.01 -2.61 1.57
N LEU A 221 14.04 -2.77 0.66
CA LEU A 221 13.26 -1.67 0.10
C LEU A 221 12.43 -0.96 1.16
N LEU A 222 11.84 -1.70 2.09
CA LEU A 222 11.09 -1.12 3.21
C LEU A 222 11.98 -0.27 4.10
N LEU A 223 13.19 -0.76 4.43
CA LEU A 223 14.17 -0.02 5.24
C LEU A 223 14.66 1.25 4.54
N CYS A 224 15.02 1.17 3.25
CA CYS A 224 15.42 2.35 2.48
C CYS A 224 14.28 3.39 2.42
N SER A 225 13.05 2.93 2.20
CA SER A 225 11.87 3.82 2.15
C SER A 225 11.58 4.45 3.52
N ALA A 226 11.67 3.67 4.59
CA ALA A 226 11.51 4.13 5.97
C ALA A 226 12.54 5.18 6.36
N SER A 227 13.82 4.91 6.09
CA SER A 227 14.94 5.82 6.34
C SER A 227 14.74 7.17 5.64
N ILE A 228 14.45 7.16 4.33
CA ILE A 228 14.17 8.40 3.58
C ILE A 228 12.98 9.13 4.21
N GLY A 229 11.86 8.43 4.42
CA GLY A 229 10.63 9.05 4.87
C GLY A 229 10.73 9.69 6.26
N LEU A 230 11.37 9.02 7.21
CA LEU A 230 11.57 9.57 8.55
C LEU A 230 12.54 10.77 8.56
N ARG A 231 13.43 10.88 7.57
CA ARG A 231 14.38 12.00 7.45
C ARG A 231 13.81 13.22 6.71
N VAL A 232 12.80 13.03 5.86
CA VAL A 232 12.13 14.15 5.17
C VAL A 232 10.90 14.66 5.91
N LEU A 233 10.30 13.87 6.81
CA LEU A 233 9.10 14.26 7.53
C LEU A 233 9.36 15.37 8.55
N ARG A 234 8.48 16.37 8.56
CA ARG A 234 8.41 17.35 9.64
C ARG A 234 7.65 16.78 10.84
N GLN A 235 7.90 17.32 12.03
CA GLN A 235 7.11 16.99 13.23
C GLN A 235 5.60 17.19 12.96
N GLY A 236 4.79 16.23 13.41
CA GLY A 236 3.35 16.16 13.16
C GLY A 236 2.97 15.58 11.79
N GLY A 237 3.92 15.25 10.92
CA GLY A 237 3.65 14.70 9.59
C GLY A 237 3.06 13.29 9.60
N SER A 238 2.52 12.88 8.45
CA SER A 238 1.92 11.57 8.21
C SER A 238 2.78 10.72 7.27
N PHE A 239 2.74 9.41 7.45
CA PHE A 239 3.60 8.46 6.76
C PHE A 239 2.79 7.29 6.21
N VAL A 240 3.05 6.92 4.97
CA VAL A 240 2.45 5.75 4.30
C VAL A 240 3.56 4.88 3.74
N LEU A 241 3.62 3.62 4.16
CA LEU A 241 4.57 2.66 3.60
C LEU A 241 3.82 1.38 3.24
N LYS A 242 3.88 1.00 1.97
CA LYS A 242 3.44 -0.31 1.51
C LYS A 242 4.32 -1.40 2.10
N LEU A 243 3.70 -2.45 2.61
CA LEU A 243 4.33 -3.69 3.02
C LEU A 243 3.45 -4.87 2.60
N PHE A 244 3.94 -6.09 2.82
CA PHE A 244 3.28 -7.32 2.38
C PHE A 244 2.97 -8.21 3.58
N ASP A 245 3.54 -9.42 3.60
CA ASP A 245 3.40 -10.36 4.70
C ASP A 245 4.03 -9.80 5.99
N LEU A 246 3.57 -10.34 7.13
CA LEU A 246 4.03 -10.03 8.49
C LEU A 246 4.37 -11.35 9.21
N GLU A 247 4.83 -12.35 8.47
CA GLU A 247 5.16 -13.67 9.01
C GLU A 247 6.52 -13.63 9.71
N SER A 248 7.45 -12.84 9.21
CA SER A 248 8.78 -12.69 9.80
C SER A 248 8.76 -11.81 11.07
N PRO A 249 9.50 -12.20 12.13
CA PRO A 249 9.76 -11.31 13.27
C PRO A 249 10.47 -10.01 12.86
N HIS A 250 11.20 -10.00 11.74
CA HIS A 250 11.89 -8.82 11.23
C HIS A 250 10.91 -7.75 10.74
N THR A 251 9.88 -8.15 9.99
CA THR A 251 8.85 -7.23 9.50
C THR A 251 7.99 -6.69 10.64
N ARG A 252 7.63 -7.54 11.61
CA ARG A 252 6.93 -7.09 12.83
C ARG A 252 7.77 -6.10 13.63
N THR A 253 9.08 -6.36 13.75
CA THR A 253 10.03 -5.45 14.39
C THR A 253 10.07 -4.10 13.64
N LEU A 254 10.17 -4.10 12.31
CA LEU A 254 10.13 -2.86 11.52
C LEU A 254 8.84 -2.07 11.75
N VAL A 255 7.68 -2.73 11.78
CA VAL A 255 6.39 -2.08 12.08
C VAL A 255 6.40 -1.42 13.45
N LEU A 256 6.89 -2.10 14.49
CA LEU A 256 6.96 -1.54 15.83
C LEU A 256 7.97 -0.40 15.94
N LEU A 257 9.14 -0.54 15.32
CA LEU A 257 10.14 0.53 15.24
C LEU A 257 9.56 1.76 14.55
N LEU A 258 8.86 1.62 13.42
CA LEU A 258 8.12 2.70 12.80
C LEU A 258 7.09 3.28 13.78
N GLY A 259 6.31 2.44 14.46
CA GLY A 259 5.33 2.85 15.46
C GLY A 259 5.89 3.76 16.56
N ARG A 260 7.16 3.57 16.98
CA ARG A 260 7.85 4.45 17.96
C ARG A 260 8.00 5.89 17.48
N HIS A 261 7.99 6.13 16.17
CA HIS A 261 8.19 7.45 15.57
C HIS A 261 6.93 8.28 15.45
N PHE A 262 5.75 7.71 15.68
CA PHE A 262 4.46 8.37 15.49
C PHE A 262 3.67 8.47 16.81
N THR A 263 2.73 9.41 16.90
CA THR A 263 1.80 9.47 18.03
C THR A 263 0.88 8.26 18.04
N GLU A 264 0.50 7.81 16.85
CA GLU A 264 -0.28 6.59 16.64
C GLU A 264 -0.04 6.05 15.23
N TRP A 265 -0.29 4.75 15.07
CA TRP A 265 -0.14 4.06 13.80
C TRP A 265 -1.18 2.97 13.62
N THR A 266 -1.32 2.48 12.40
CA THR A 266 -2.16 1.31 12.10
C THR A 266 -1.61 0.56 10.89
N LEU A 267 -2.04 -0.70 10.74
CA LEU A 267 -1.87 -1.47 9.53
C LEU A 267 -3.20 -1.50 8.79
N TYR A 268 -3.17 -1.07 7.54
CA TYR A 268 -4.37 -0.81 6.76
C TYR A 268 -4.33 -1.54 5.42
N LYS A 269 -5.40 -2.26 5.09
CA LYS A 269 -5.60 -2.87 3.77
C LYS A 269 -6.73 -2.11 3.05
N PRO A 270 -6.42 -1.20 2.11
CA PRO A 270 -7.45 -0.47 1.39
C PRO A 270 -8.40 -1.38 0.63
N ALA A 271 -9.67 -1.00 0.49
CA ALA A 271 -10.69 -1.76 -0.23
C ALA A 271 -10.29 -2.06 -1.68
N MET A 272 -9.52 -1.15 -2.29
CA MET A 272 -9.01 -1.29 -3.66
C MET A 272 -7.81 -2.23 -3.80
N THR A 273 -7.39 -2.85 -2.70
CA THR A 273 -6.34 -3.88 -2.66
C THR A 273 -6.98 -5.25 -2.74
N ARG A 274 -6.55 -6.07 -3.72
CA ARG A 274 -7.14 -7.39 -3.93
C ARG A 274 -6.96 -8.28 -2.69
N PRO A 275 -8.00 -9.00 -2.24
CA PRO A 275 -7.94 -9.72 -0.98
C PRO A 275 -7.04 -10.97 -1.02
N CYS A 276 -6.78 -11.54 -2.21
CA CYS A 276 -5.82 -12.64 -2.37
C CYS A 276 -4.35 -12.25 -2.12
N ASN A 277 -4.02 -10.95 -2.15
CA ASN A 277 -2.64 -10.50 -1.96
C ASN A 277 -2.35 -10.16 -0.50
N SER A 278 -1.07 -10.19 -0.15
CA SER A 278 -0.59 -9.81 1.18
C SER A 278 -0.39 -8.31 1.34
N GLU A 279 -0.63 -7.51 0.29
CA GLU A 279 -0.40 -6.07 0.30
C GLU A 279 -1.27 -5.38 1.36
N ARG A 280 -0.61 -4.51 2.11
CA ARG A 280 -1.16 -3.63 3.13
C ARG A 280 -0.24 -2.41 3.31
N TYR A 281 -0.64 -1.47 4.15
CA TYR A 281 0.06 -0.22 4.36
C TYR A 281 0.22 0.07 5.86
N PHE A 282 1.42 0.44 6.27
CA PHE A 282 1.65 1.08 7.55
C PHE A 282 1.26 2.55 7.40
N LEU A 283 0.33 3.01 8.25
CA LEU A 283 -0.09 4.39 8.32
C LEU A 283 0.37 4.96 9.66
N GLY A 284 1.28 5.93 9.63
CA GLY A 284 1.73 6.67 10.80
C GLY A 284 1.12 8.07 10.81
N ARG A 285 0.58 8.50 11.95
CA ARG A 285 0.06 9.87 12.15
C ARG A 285 0.82 10.55 13.27
N GLY A 286 1.19 11.82 13.05
CA GLY A 286 1.85 12.64 14.06
C GLY A 286 3.29 12.23 14.30
N PHE A 287 4.16 12.36 13.29
CA PHE A 287 5.60 12.12 13.44
C PHE A 287 6.17 12.91 14.62
N ARG A 288 6.95 12.26 15.49
CA ARG A 288 7.47 12.86 16.73
C ARG A 288 8.60 13.85 16.51
N GLY A 289 9.16 13.93 15.30
CA GLY A 289 10.14 14.95 14.91
C GLY A 289 11.60 14.50 14.95
N THR A 290 11.88 13.24 15.33
CA THR A 290 13.25 12.71 15.35
C THR A 290 13.23 11.26 14.91
N MET A 291 14.11 10.92 13.96
CA MET A 291 14.37 9.55 13.56
C MET A 291 15.34 8.90 14.54
N ASN A 292 15.01 7.71 15.03
CA ASN A 292 15.95 6.91 15.80
C ASN A 292 17.02 6.30 14.87
N PRO A 293 18.32 6.39 15.21
CA PRO A 293 19.41 5.84 14.40
C PRO A 293 19.28 4.35 14.07
N ILE A 294 18.50 3.58 14.85
CA ILE A 294 18.27 2.16 14.62
C ILE A 294 17.72 1.84 13.22
N ILE A 295 16.99 2.76 12.59
CA ILE A 295 16.48 2.57 11.22
C ILE A 295 17.62 2.59 10.21
N LEU A 296 18.60 3.49 10.38
CA LEU A 296 19.80 3.53 9.54
C LEU A 296 20.67 2.31 9.77
N GLU A 297 20.89 1.95 11.04
CA GLU A 297 21.66 0.74 11.39
C GLU A 297 21.02 -0.52 10.78
N ALA A 298 19.69 -0.63 10.84
CA ALA A 298 18.96 -1.73 10.22
C ALA A 298 19.09 -1.73 8.69
N GLN A 299 19.03 -0.56 8.04
CA GLN A 299 19.27 -0.43 6.60
C GLN A 299 20.67 -0.94 6.23
N GLU A 300 21.71 -0.49 6.92
CA GLU A 300 23.10 -0.88 6.68
C GLU A 300 23.32 -2.38 6.90
N LYS A 301 22.86 -2.91 8.05
CA LYS A 301 23.02 -4.33 8.38
C LYS A 301 22.23 -5.25 7.47
N SER A 302 21.07 -4.81 6.96
CA SER A 302 20.27 -5.63 6.03
C SER A 302 20.97 -5.85 4.69
N ALA A 303 21.83 -4.92 4.26
CA ALA A 303 22.68 -5.12 3.08
C ALA A 303 23.76 -6.20 3.30
N ALA A 304 24.12 -6.45 4.57
CA ALA A 304 25.01 -7.53 5.00
C ALA A 304 24.28 -8.82 5.43
N GLY A 305 22.96 -8.92 5.18
CA GLY A 305 22.16 -10.11 5.50
C GLY A 305 21.76 -10.25 6.97
N LEU A 306 21.82 -9.16 7.75
CA LEU A 306 21.42 -9.12 9.15
C LEU A 306 20.21 -8.18 9.34
N TYR A 307 19.19 -8.67 10.05
CA TYR A 307 17.87 -8.05 10.12
C TYR A 307 17.46 -7.81 11.58
N PRO A 308 16.76 -6.69 11.86
CA PRO A 308 16.41 -6.31 13.22
C PRO A 308 15.39 -7.28 13.83
N VAL A 309 15.56 -7.59 15.11
CA VAL A 309 14.62 -8.37 15.91
C VAL A 309 14.51 -7.73 17.30
N MET A 310 13.28 -7.41 17.69
CA MET A 310 12.94 -7.05 19.07
C MET A 310 12.44 -8.28 19.83
N ASP A 311 12.82 -8.38 21.09
CA ASP A 311 12.23 -9.34 22.02
C ASP A 311 10.73 -9.02 22.20
N THR A 312 9.87 -10.02 22.02
CA THR A 312 8.41 -9.90 22.17
C THR A 312 8.01 -9.51 23.59
N ALA A 313 8.82 -9.80 24.60
CA ALA A 313 8.60 -9.36 25.97
C ALA A 313 8.66 -7.83 26.13
N THR A 314 9.27 -7.11 25.17
CA THR A 314 9.33 -5.64 25.17
C THR A 314 8.11 -4.98 24.52
N TRP A 315 7.22 -5.78 23.92
CA TRP A 315 6.04 -5.26 23.24
C TRP A 315 4.96 -4.94 24.27
N THR A 316 4.22 -3.86 24.04
CA THR A 316 3.05 -3.58 24.88
C THR A 316 1.96 -4.63 24.60
N VAL A 317 1.05 -4.81 25.57
CA VAL A 317 -0.12 -5.68 25.42
C VAL A 317 -0.95 -5.26 24.20
N THR A 318 -1.14 -3.95 24.01
CA THR A 318 -1.89 -3.40 22.87
C THR A 318 -1.23 -3.70 21.53
N GLU A 319 0.09 -3.55 21.43
CA GLU A 319 0.84 -3.87 20.20
C GLU A 319 0.74 -5.36 19.86
N SER A 320 0.96 -6.22 20.86
CA SER A 320 0.90 -7.67 20.69
C SER A 320 -0.50 -8.14 20.25
N ALA A 321 -1.54 -7.66 20.93
CA ALA A 321 -2.93 -7.98 20.59
C ALA A 321 -3.32 -7.48 19.19
N PHE A 322 -2.90 -6.26 18.83
CA PHE A 322 -3.19 -5.70 17.51
C PHE A 322 -2.51 -6.49 16.39
N LEU A 323 -1.20 -6.77 16.51
CA LEU A 323 -0.47 -7.51 15.48
C LEU A 323 -1.00 -8.94 15.32
N ALA A 324 -1.28 -9.64 16.43
CA ALA A 324 -1.84 -10.99 16.39
C ALA A 324 -3.20 -11.01 15.68
N SER A 325 -4.13 -10.14 16.10
CA SER A 325 -5.47 -10.04 15.50
C SER A 325 -5.41 -9.61 14.03
N HIS A 326 -4.51 -8.69 13.68
CA HIS A 326 -4.34 -8.23 12.30
C HIS A 326 -3.80 -9.34 11.40
N VAL A 327 -2.78 -10.08 11.83
CA VAL A 327 -2.24 -11.23 11.09
C VAL A 327 -3.32 -12.29 10.91
N GLU A 328 -3.99 -12.71 11.98
CA GLU A 328 -5.07 -13.71 11.93
C GLU A 328 -6.16 -13.32 10.94
N THR A 329 -6.72 -12.10 11.06
CA THR A 329 -7.84 -11.64 10.23
C THR A 329 -7.44 -11.54 8.75
N THR A 330 -6.26 -11.00 8.47
CA THR A 330 -5.81 -10.82 7.08
C THR A 330 -5.40 -12.13 6.42
N THR A 331 -4.82 -13.06 7.18
CA THR A 331 -4.55 -14.43 6.72
C THR A 331 -5.86 -15.17 6.42
N ALA A 332 -6.85 -15.10 7.31
CA ALA A 332 -8.16 -15.72 7.09
C ALA A 332 -8.85 -15.18 5.83
N LEU A 333 -8.83 -13.85 5.63
CA LEU A 333 -9.35 -13.21 4.42
C LEU A 333 -8.62 -13.69 3.17
N GLN A 334 -7.29 -13.73 3.20
CA GLN A 334 -6.48 -14.17 2.06
C GLN A 334 -6.78 -15.62 1.68
N LEU A 335 -6.78 -16.54 2.66
CA LEU A 335 -7.12 -17.95 2.46
C LEU A 335 -8.50 -18.11 1.84
N HIS A 336 -9.51 -17.43 2.40
CA HIS A 336 -10.87 -17.45 1.89
C HIS A 336 -10.95 -16.95 0.44
N SER A 337 -10.33 -15.81 0.13
CA SER A 337 -10.36 -15.22 -1.20
C SER A 337 -9.60 -16.03 -2.23
N ILE A 338 -8.48 -16.67 -1.88
CA ILE A 338 -7.78 -17.57 -2.82
C ILE A 338 -8.64 -18.80 -3.12
N ARG A 339 -9.23 -19.45 -2.12
CA ARG A 339 -10.15 -20.59 -2.31
C ARG A 339 -11.31 -20.22 -3.22
N GLN A 340 -11.91 -19.07 -2.99
CA GLN A 340 -13.01 -18.61 -3.80
C GLN A 340 -12.59 -18.25 -5.23
N ALA A 341 -11.40 -17.68 -5.40
CA ALA A 341 -10.87 -17.38 -6.72
C ALA A 341 -10.66 -18.68 -7.52
N ILE A 342 -10.20 -19.76 -6.88
CA ILE A 342 -10.11 -21.09 -7.49
C ILE A 342 -11.51 -21.56 -7.95
N VAL A 343 -12.54 -21.44 -7.11
CA VAL A 343 -13.93 -21.79 -7.49
C VAL A 343 -14.40 -21.00 -8.70
N PHE A 344 -14.26 -19.67 -8.70
CA PHE A 344 -14.68 -18.86 -9.84
C PHE A 344 -13.80 -19.05 -11.08
N SER A 345 -12.57 -19.51 -10.93
CA SER A 345 -11.71 -19.85 -12.07
C SER A 345 -12.22 -21.08 -12.84
N GLN A 346 -12.96 -21.95 -12.16
CA GLN A 346 -13.59 -23.15 -12.73
C GLN A 346 -14.96 -22.85 -13.34
N ASP A 347 -15.76 -21.99 -12.69
CA ASP A 347 -17.05 -21.51 -13.20
C ASP A 347 -17.17 -19.97 -13.03
N PRO A 348 -16.70 -19.18 -14.01
CA PRO A 348 -16.85 -17.71 -13.96
C PRO A 348 -18.30 -17.24 -13.99
N GLU A 349 -19.23 -18.03 -14.54
CA GLU A 349 -20.65 -17.68 -14.60
C GLU A 349 -21.31 -17.79 -13.21
N LEU A 350 -20.74 -18.60 -12.30
CA LEU A 350 -21.13 -18.58 -10.89
C LEU A 350 -20.98 -17.18 -10.29
N TRP A 351 -19.87 -16.49 -10.56
CA TRP A 351 -19.67 -15.12 -10.05
C TRP A 351 -20.76 -14.17 -10.54
N ARG A 352 -21.16 -14.25 -11.81
CA ARG A 352 -22.24 -13.42 -12.37
C ARG A 352 -23.56 -13.66 -11.66
N ARG A 353 -23.93 -14.93 -11.46
CA ARG A 353 -25.19 -15.33 -10.83
C ARG A 353 -25.25 -15.02 -9.32
N THR A 354 -24.10 -15.01 -8.63
CA THR A 354 -24.08 -14.99 -7.15
C THR A 354 -23.40 -13.78 -6.51
N TRP A 355 -22.47 -13.08 -7.19
CA TRP A 355 -21.62 -12.03 -6.59
C TRP A 355 -21.66 -10.69 -7.32
N HIS A 356 -21.92 -10.70 -8.62
CA HIS A 356 -21.88 -9.50 -9.45
C HIS A 356 -22.68 -8.32 -8.86
N ARG A 357 -23.92 -8.56 -8.44
CA ARG A 357 -24.78 -7.52 -7.85
C ARG A 357 -24.21 -6.93 -6.55
N ALA A 358 -23.67 -7.78 -5.67
CA ALA A 358 -23.03 -7.32 -4.43
C ALA A 358 -21.76 -6.52 -4.71
N CYS A 359 -20.98 -6.92 -5.73
CA CYS A 359 -19.78 -6.19 -6.15
C CYS A 359 -20.12 -4.80 -6.72
N ILE A 360 -21.19 -4.68 -7.52
CA ILE A 360 -21.71 -3.38 -7.98
C ILE A 360 -22.07 -2.51 -6.78
N GLN A 361 -22.88 -3.03 -5.85
CA GLN A 361 -23.35 -2.26 -4.68
C GLN A 361 -22.19 -1.78 -3.80
N LYS A 362 -21.24 -2.66 -3.49
CA LYS A 362 -20.05 -2.31 -2.68
C LYS A 362 -19.15 -1.31 -3.38
N SER A 363 -18.91 -1.49 -4.67
CA SER A 363 -18.10 -0.56 -5.47
C SER A 363 -18.78 0.81 -5.59
N TYR A 364 -20.10 0.85 -5.76
CA TYR A 364 -20.86 2.11 -5.82
C TYR A 364 -20.84 2.83 -4.47
N SER A 365 -21.06 2.10 -3.37
CA SER A 365 -20.96 2.64 -2.01
C SER A 365 -19.57 3.21 -1.70
N TRP A 366 -18.52 2.58 -2.23
CA TRP A 366 -17.16 3.12 -2.15
C TRP A 366 -17.06 4.47 -2.89
N CYS A 367 -17.53 4.55 -4.14
CA CYS A 367 -17.53 5.80 -4.90
C CYS A 367 -18.28 6.91 -4.18
N GLU A 368 -19.46 6.62 -3.60
CA GLU A 368 -20.23 7.58 -2.81
C GLU A 368 -19.47 8.03 -1.55
N ALA A 369 -18.90 7.09 -0.79
CA ALA A 369 -18.17 7.39 0.44
C ALA A 369 -17.00 8.35 0.21
N PHE A 370 -16.30 8.21 -0.92
CA PHE A 370 -15.14 9.05 -1.26
C PHE A 370 -15.45 10.19 -2.23
N ARG A 371 -16.72 10.34 -2.64
CA ARG A 371 -17.20 11.34 -3.61
C ARG A 371 -16.47 11.25 -4.95
N ILE A 372 -16.26 10.04 -5.44
CA ILE A 372 -15.72 9.78 -6.77
C ILE A 372 -16.89 9.71 -7.76
N PRO A 373 -16.91 10.56 -8.80
CA PRO A 373 -17.96 10.51 -9.82
C PRO A 373 -18.05 9.12 -10.46
N ALA A 374 -19.26 8.57 -10.50
CA ALA A 374 -19.55 7.26 -11.05
C ALA A 374 -20.70 7.32 -12.05
N LYS A 375 -20.73 6.37 -12.99
CA LYS A 375 -21.85 6.17 -13.91
C LYS A 375 -23.13 5.81 -13.12
N PRO A 376 -24.32 6.20 -13.59
CA PRO A 376 -25.58 5.89 -12.93
C PRO A 376 -25.75 4.39 -12.61
N LEU A 377 -26.13 4.07 -11.37
CA LEU A 377 -26.30 2.68 -10.92
C LEU A 377 -27.30 1.89 -11.79
N ALA A 378 -28.31 2.55 -12.34
CA ALA A 378 -29.31 1.94 -13.21
C ALA A 378 -28.72 1.34 -14.50
N GLU A 379 -27.54 1.79 -14.95
CA GLU A 379 -26.84 1.23 -16.11
C GLU A 379 -26.27 -0.18 -15.82
N PHE A 380 -26.05 -0.52 -14.56
CA PHE A 380 -25.43 -1.78 -14.13
C PHE A 380 -26.42 -2.79 -13.57
N ILE A 381 -27.60 -2.35 -13.14
CA ILE A 381 -28.67 -3.21 -12.60
C ILE A 381 -29.61 -3.71 -13.71
N LYS A 382 -29.59 -3.08 -14.89
CA LYS A 382 -30.41 -3.48 -16.05
C LYS A 382 -29.83 -4.62 -16.90
N THR A 383 -28.68 -5.18 -16.52
CA THR A 383 -28.09 -6.33 -17.21
C THR A 383 -28.77 -7.59 -16.66
N PRO A 384 -29.52 -8.36 -17.48
CA PRO A 384 -30.20 -9.57 -17.05
C PRO A 384 -29.23 -10.63 -16.48
#